data_AF-A0A520WFU7-F1
#
_entry.id   AF-A0A520WFU7-F1
#
_cell.length_a   1.000
_cell.length_b   1.000
_cell.length_c   1.000
_cell.angle_alpha   90.00
_cell.angle_beta   90.00
_cell.angle_gamma   90.00
#
_symmetry.space_group_name_H-M   'P 1'
#
loop_
_entity.id
_entity.type
_entity.pdbx_description
1 polymer ?
#
loop_
_entity_poly.entity_id
_entity_poly.type
_entity_poly.pdbx_seq_one_letter_code
_entity_poly.pdbx_strand_id
1 'polypeptide(L)' 'MVEVTVRDGEPLERALRRFKKKWERAGILREVRQKAYYVKPSERKRAERKKAARRMTRTSHY' A
#
# COMPACT_ATOMS: atom_id res chain seq x y z
N MET A 1 -12.52 -1.22 3.61
CA MET A 1 -12.79 0.06 4.29
C MET A 1 -11.72 0.25 5.35
N VAL A 2 -11.08 1.42 5.42
CA VAL A 2 -10.02 1.69 6.43
C VAL A 2 -10.64 2.57 7.50
N GLU A 3 -10.65 2.08 8.74
CA GLU A 3 -11.20 2.80 9.89
C GLU A 3 -10.25 2.74 11.10
N VAL A 4 -10.34 3.77 11.94
CA VAL A 4 -9.61 3.87 13.20
C VAL A 4 -10.56 4.41 14.25
N THR A 5 -10.81 3.62 15.28
CA THR A 5 -11.49 4.09 16.49
C THR A 5 -10.53 4.97 17.28
N VAL A 6 -10.97 6.17 17.62
CA VAL A 6 -10.25 7.10 18.51
C VAL A 6 -10.56 6.70 19.94
N ARG A 7 -9.55 6.67 20.80
CA ARG A 7 -9.73 6.38 22.24
C ARG A 7 -9.87 7.69 23.01
N ASP A 8 -10.62 7.66 24.11
CA ASP A 8 -10.76 8.84 24.99
C ASP A 8 -9.39 9.25 25.55
N GLY A 9 -9.07 10.55 25.43
CA GLY A 9 -7.78 11.12 25.83
C GLY A 9 -6.65 11.00 24.79
N GLU A 10 -6.92 10.47 23.60
CA GLU A 10 -5.90 10.40 22.55
C GLU A 10 -5.77 11.71 21.75
N PRO A 11 -4.55 12.25 21.56
CA PRO A 11 -4.33 13.35 20.63
C PRO A 11 -4.73 12.97 19.20
N LEU A 12 -5.53 13.82 18.53
CA LEU A 12 -6.02 13.63 17.16
C LEU A 12 -4.89 13.23 16.19
N GLU A 13 -3.70 13.81 16.35
CA GLU A 13 -2.55 13.54 15.50
C GLU A 13 -2.08 12.08 15.56
N ARG A 14 -2.15 11.43 16.74
CA ARG A 14 -1.83 9.99 16.83
C ARG A 14 -2.86 9.14 16.11
N ALA A 15 -4.15 9.47 16.21
CA ALA A 15 -5.20 8.77 15.49
C ALA A 15 -5.00 8.90 13.97
N LEU A 16 -4.67 10.10 13.48
CA LEU A 16 -4.34 10.37 12.07
C LEU A 16 -3.11 9.59 11.60
N ARG A 17 -2.04 9.51 12.39
CA ARG A 17 -0.86 8.70 12.04
C ARG A 17 -1.19 7.22 11.91
N ARG A 18 -2.02 6.67 12.81
CA ARG A 18 -2.49 5.27 12.70
C ARG A 18 -3.35 5.07 11.46
N PHE A 19 -4.25 6.01 11.18
CA PHE A 19 -5.08 5.97 9.99
C PHE A 19 -4.23 5.98 8.72
N LYS A 20 -3.27 6.91 8.62
CA LYS A 20 -2.32 6.98 7.51
C LYS A 20 -1.56 5.65 7.33
N LYS A 21 -1.04 5.08 8.41
CA LYS A 21 -0.35 3.77 8.37
C LYS A 21 -1.26 2.64 7.91
N LYS A 22 -2.52 2.59 8.37
CA LYS A 22 -3.51 1.61 7.90
C LYS A 22 -3.87 1.83 6.42
N TRP A 23 -4.03 3.07 5.99
CA TRP A 23 -4.33 3.45 4.60
C TRP A 23 -3.20 3.07 3.64
N GLU A 24 -1.96 3.36 4.01
CA GLU A 24 -0.76 2.97 3.27
C GLU A 24 -0.62 1.44 3.20
N ARG A 25 -0.86 0.74 4.32
CA ARG A 25 -0.83 -0.72 4.37
C ARG A 25 -1.93 -1.37 3.51
N ALA A 26 -3.12 -0.77 3.50
CA ALA A 26 -4.22 -1.21 2.66
C ALA A 26 -3.92 -1.01 1.16
N GLY A 27 -2.94 -0.15 0.81
CA GLY A 27 -2.50 0.01 -0.57
C GLY A 27 -3.57 0.61 -1.50
N ILE A 28 -4.60 1.26 -0.95
CA ILE A 28 -5.77 1.76 -1.68
C ILE A 28 -5.34 2.68 -2.84
N LEU A 29 -4.44 3.63 -2.57
CA LEU A 29 -3.90 4.50 -3.62
C LEU A 29 -3.22 3.72 -4.76
N ARG A 30 -2.53 2.61 -4.42
CA ARG A 30 -1.84 1.78 -5.41
C ARG A 30 -2.85 1.04 -6.29
N GLU A 31 -3.93 0.54 -5.70
CA GLU A 31 -5.01 -0.10 -6.45
C GLU A 31 -5.74 0.88 -7.36
N VAL A 32 -6.10 2.06 -6.85
CA VAL A 32 -6.77 3.10 -7.64
C VAL A 32 -5.92 3.45 -8.86
N ARG A 33 -4.62 3.71 -8.66
CA ARG A 33 -3.69 3.99 -9.78
C ARG A 33 -3.56 2.82 -10.76
N GLN A 34 -3.58 1.58 -10.28
CA GLN A 34 -3.48 0.40 -11.14
C GLN A 34 -4.76 0.14 -11.94
N LYS A 35 -5.93 0.54 -11.41
CA LYS A 35 -7.24 0.40 -12.06
C LYS A 35 -7.65 1.63 -12.88
N ALA A 36 -6.88 2.72 -12.80
CA ALA A 36 -7.20 3.98 -13.48
C ALA A 36 -7.20 3.86 -15.02
N TYR A 37 -6.48 2.89 -15.58
CA TYR A 37 -6.42 2.64 -17.01
C TYR A 37 -6.31 1.14 -17.30
N TYR A 38 -6.76 0.73 -18.48
CA TYR A 38 -6.59 -0.65 -18.92
C TYR A 38 -5.11 -0.95 -19.18
N VAL A 39 -4.65 -2.08 -18.65
CA VAL A 39 -3.29 -2.61 -18.87
C VAL A 39 -3.43 -4.02 -19.39
N LYS A 40 -2.73 -4.33 -20.49
CA LYS A 40 -2.74 -5.68 -21.06
C LYS A 40 -2.28 -6.69 -20.00
N PRO A 41 -2.88 -7.90 -19.94
CA PRO A 41 -2.52 -8.91 -18.95
C PRO A 41 -1.02 -9.27 -18.96
N SER A 42 -0.37 -9.23 -20.13
CA SER A 42 1.07 -9.46 -20.30
C SER A 42 1.92 -8.40 -19.58
N GLU A 43 1.58 -7.13 -19.74
CA GLU A 43 2.29 -6.01 -19.10
C GLU A 43 2.11 -6.01 -17.58
N ARG A 44 0.90 -6.35 -17.10
CA ARG A 44 0.64 -6.53 -15.67
C ARG A 44 1.53 -7.63 -15.08
N LYS A 45 1.59 -8.80 -15.72
CA LYS A 45 2.46 -9.92 -15.31
C LYS A 45 3.94 -9.52 -15.31
N ARG A 46 4.39 -8.77 -16.32
CA ARG A 46 5.78 -8.27 -16.40
C ARG A 46 6.09 -7.31 -15.25
N ALA A 47 5.19 -6.39 -14.94
CA ALA A 47 5.35 -5.44 -13.83
C ALA A 47 5.39 -6.15 -12.46
N GLU A 48 4.57 -7.17 -12.26
CA GLU A 48 4.56 -7.98 -11.03
C GLU A 48 5.86 -8.75 -10.83
N ARG A 49 6.38 -9.43 -11.87
CA ARG A 49 7.68 -10.11 -11.82
C ARG A 49 8.82 -9.16 -11.47
N LYS A 50 8.85 -7.98 -12.09
CA LYS A 50 9.86 -6.94 -11.81
C LYS A 50 9.78 -6.43 -10.36
N LYS A 51 8.56 -6.25 -9.82
CA LYS A 51 8.35 -5.87 -8.41
C LYS A 51 8.80 -6.97 -7.45
N ALA A 52 8.53 -8.24 -7.76
CA ALA A 52 8.96 -9.37 -6.95
C ALA A 52 10.48 -9.49 -6.89
N ALA A 53 11.16 -9.43 -8.05
CA ALA A 53 12.62 -9.45 -8.12
C ALA A 53 13.25 -8.33 -7.28
N ARG A 54 12.75 -7.09 -7.41
CA ARG A 54 13.20 -5.95 -6.60
C ARG A 54 12.99 -6.14 -5.09
N ARG A 55 11.93 -6.85 -4.69
CA ARG A 55 11.69 -7.16 -3.27
C ARG A 55 12.72 -8.18 -2.79
N MET A 56 12.96 -9.24 -3.56
CA MET A 56 13.93 -10.30 -3.21
C MET A 56 15.35 -9.73 -3.07
N THR A 57 15.80 -8.90 -4.02
CA THR A 57 17.12 -8.27 -3.95
C THR A 57 17.27 -7.40 -2.69
N ARG A 58 16.21 -6.72 -2.26
CA ARG A 58 16.23 -5.87 -1.07
C ARG A 58 16.26 -6.69 0.22
N THR A 59 15.62 -7.86 0.24
CA THR A 59 15.63 -8.77 1.40
C THR A 59 16.95 -9.50 1.54
N SER A 60 17.60 -9.85 0.42
CA SER A 60 18.89 -10.56 0.41
C SER A 60 20.09 -9.68 0.81
N HIS A 61 19.91 -8.36 0.88
CA HIS A 61 20.96 -7.39 1.20
C HIS A 61 21.05 -7.07 2.71
N TYR A 62 20.34 -7.85 3.53
CA TYR A 62 20.27 -7.76 4.98
C TYR A 62 20.88 -9.03 5.57
#